data_AF-A0A2H9QWS3-F1
#
_entry.id   AF-A0A2H9QWS3-F1
#
_cell.length_a   1.000
_cell.length_b   1.000
_cell.length_c   1.000
_cell.angle_alpha   90.00
_cell.angle_beta   90.00
_cell.angle_gamma   90.00
#
_symmetry.space_group_name_H-M   'P 1'
#
loop_
_entity.id
_entity.type
_entity.pdbx_description
1 polymer ?
#
loop_
_entity_poly.entity_id
_entity_poly.type
_entity_poly.pdbx_seq_one_letter_code
_entity_poly.pdbx_strand_id
1 'polypeptide(L)'
;MTIYIKVKDNRLEDVKFKTFGCAAAIATSSMITELAKGKTIDEALKINRNNVADALDGLPPIKMHCSNLAADGLHAAIKDYLSKKGKQ
;
A
#
# COMPACT_ATOMS: atom_id res chain seq x y z
N MET A 1 11.17 0.17 1.73
CA MET A 1 9.94 0.43 2.51
C MET A 1 9.27 -0.89 2.78
N THR A 2 8.66 -1.04 3.96
CA THR A 2 7.93 -2.25 4.36
C THR A 2 6.52 -1.87 4.76
N ILE A 3 5.53 -2.56 4.18
CA ILE A 3 4.12 -2.49 4.60
C ILE A 3 3.80 -3.73 5.41
N TYR A 4 3.13 -3.54 6.54
CA TYR A 4 2.64 -4.57 7.43
C TYR A 4 1.12 -4.57 7.36
N ILE A 5 0.52 -5.74 7.16
CA ILE A 5 -0.93 -5.91 7.11
C ILE A 5 -1.39 -6.89 8.17
N LYS A 6 -2.55 -6.59 8.77
CA LYS A 6 -3.32 -7.53 9.58
C LYS A 6 -4.60 -7.85 8.82
N VAL A 7 -4.85 -9.13 8.57
CA VAL A 7 -6.00 -9.59 7.77
C VAL A 7 -6.96 -10.35 8.66
N LYS A 8 -8.24 -9.98 8.62
CA LYS A 8 -9.34 -10.65 9.32
C LYS A 8 -10.55 -10.70 8.39
N ASP A 9 -11.22 -11.84 8.29
CA ASP A 9 -12.43 -12.03 7.46
C ASP A 9 -12.28 -11.52 6.01
N ASN A 10 -11.13 -11.84 5.39
CA ASN A 10 -10.74 -11.42 4.04
C ASN A 10 -10.58 -9.89 3.83
N ARG A 11 -10.46 -9.12 4.91
CA ARG A 11 -10.27 -7.66 4.90
C ARG A 11 -8.99 -7.24 5.60
N LEU A 12 -8.41 -6.13 5.17
CA LEU A 12 -7.26 -5.50 5.81
C LEU A 12 -7.71 -4.77 7.08
N GLU A 13 -7.75 -5.47 8.21
CA GLU A 13 -8.15 -4.92 9.52
C GLU A 13 -7.24 -3.76 9.95
N ASP A 14 -5.93 -3.90 9.72
CA ASP A 14 -4.96 -2.84 9.98
C ASP A 14 -3.83 -2.85 8.95
N VAL A 15 -3.29 -1.67 8.65
CA VAL A 15 -2.20 -1.48 7.70
C VAL A 15 -1.23 -0.45 8.28
N LYS A 16 0.03 -0.86 8.45
CA LYS A 16 1.11 -0.01 8.97
C LYS A 16 2.27 0.02 8.00
N PHE A 17 3.11 1.04 8.08
CA PHE A 17 4.31 1.14 7.24
C PHE A 17 5.54 1.52 8.04
N LYS A 18 6.70 1.10 7.55
CA LYS A 18 8.00 1.63 7.93
C LYS A 18 8.74 2.03 6.65
N THR A 19 9.06 3.31 6.53
CA THR A 19 9.75 3.84 5.35
C THR A 19 10.88 4.76 5.77
N PHE A 20 11.90 4.85 4.93
CA PHE A 20 12.99 5.81 5.03
C PHE A 20 13.11 6.46 3.66
N GLY A 21 13.03 7.78 3.60
CA GLY A 21 13.03 8.51 2.33
C GLY A 21 12.59 9.95 2.48
N CYS A 22 12.41 10.63 1.35
CA CYS A 22 11.96 12.01 1.31
C CYS A 22 10.48 12.17 1.72
N ALA A 23 10.03 13.41 1.91
CA ALA A 23 8.65 13.73 2.30
C ALA A 23 7.60 13.08 1.37
N ALA A 24 7.84 13.06 0.05
CA ALA A 24 6.94 12.40 -0.90
C ALA A 24 6.81 10.90 -0.64
N ALA A 25 7.90 10.21 -0.27
CA ALA A 25 7.86 8.80 0.07
C ALA A 25 7.08 8.54 1.37
N ILE A 26 7.21 9.42 2.37
CA ILE A 26 6.44 9.33 3.62
C ILE A 26 4.95 9.59 3.33
N ALA A 27 4.63 10.61 2.55
CA ALA A 27 3.26 10.95 2.18
C ALA A 27 2.57 9.82 1.40
N THR A 28 3.23 9.27 0.38
CA THR A 28 2.66 8.14 -0.39
C THR A 28 2.53 6.88 0.45
N SER A 29 3.48 6.60 1.36
CA SER A 29 3.40 5.48 2.30
C SER A 29 2.24 5.64 3.29
N SER A 30 1.98 6.85 3.76
CA SER A 30 0.85 7.13 4.65
C SER A 30 -0.48 7.02 3.90
N MET A 31 -0.56 7.55 2.69
CA MET A 31 -1.80 7.54 1.92
C MET A 31 -2.20 6.12 1.50
N ILE A 32 -1.23 5.28 1.10
CA ILE A 32 -1.56 3.89 0.73
C ILE A 32 -2.15 3.10 1.89
N THR A 33 -1.72 3.35 3.14
CA THR A 33 -2.31 2.65 4.30
C THR A 33 -3.75 3.07 4.55
N GLU A 34 -4.06 4.35 4.40
CA GLU A 34 -5.43 4.86 4.55
C GLU A 34 -6.35 4.38 3.42
N LEU A 35 -5.86 4.35 2.18
CA LEU A 35 -6.62 3.81 1.05
C LEU A 35 -6.90 2.31 1.20
N ALA A 36 -5.99 1.55 1.81
CA ALA A 36 -6.08 0.09 1.89
C ALA A 36 -6.88 -0.42 3.11
N LYS A 37 -6.84 0.29 4.25
CA LYS A 37 -7.47 -0.15 5.50
C LYS A 37 -8.97 -0.38 5.33
N GLY A 38 -9.47 -1.51 5.83
CA GLY A 38 -10.87 -1.94 5.75
C GLY A 38 -11.30 -2.57 4.41
N LYS A 39 -10.52 -2.42 3.34
CA LYS A 39 -10.80 -3.05 2.06
C LYS A 39 -10.57 -4.56 2.10
N THR A 40 -11.26 -5.28 1.22
CA THR A 40 -10.96 -6.68 0.94
C THR A 40 -9.60 -6.83 0.25
N ILE A 41 -9.04 -8.04 0.26
CA ILE A 41 -7.79 -8.33 -0.44
C ILE A 41 -7.86 -7.95 -1.92
N ASP A 42 -8.95 -8.30 -2.62
CA ASP A 42 -9.11 -8.04 -4.04
C ASP A 42 -9.27 -6.55 -4.36
N GLU A 43 -9.95 -5.80 -3.48
CA GLU A 43 -10.05 -4.34 -3.60
C GLU A 43 -8.70 -3.66 -3.35
N ALA A 44 -7.92 -4.15 -2.38
CA ALA A 44 -6.61 -3.61 -2.07
C ALA A 44 -5.60 -3.87 -3.20
N LEU A 45 -5.68 -5.02 -3.89
CA LEU A 45 -4.86 -5.33 -5.06
C LEU A 45 -5.16 -4.48 -6.29
N LYS A 46 -6.30 -3.79 -6.31
CA LYS A 46 -6.66 -2.84 -7.39
C LYS A 46 -6.08 -1.45 -7.17
N ILE A 47 -5.58 -1.15 -5.97
CA ILE A 47 -5.00 0.15 -5.67
C ILE A 47 -3.68 0.28 -6.43
N ASN A 48 -3.63 1.23 -7.35
CA ASN A 48 -2.44 1.49 -8.14
C ASN A 48 -1.82 2.86 -7.79
N ARG A 49 -0.66 3.12 -8.38
CA ARG A 49 0.09 4.36 -8.22
C ARG A 49 -0.71 5.64 -8.49
N ASN A 50 -1.65 5.61 -9.42
CA ASN A 50 -2.46 6.78 -9.78
C ASN A 50 -3.45 7.04 -8.65
N ASN A 51 -4.09 6.01 -8.10
CA ASN A 51 -4.98 6.20 -6.94
C ASN A 51 -4.27 6.86 -5.76
N VAL A 52 -3.00 6.51 -5.51
CA VAL A 52 -2.20 7.13 -4.44
C VAL A 52 -1.84 8.58 -4.77
N ALA A 53 -1.45 8.86 -6.01
CA ALA A 53 -1.12 10.21 -6.45
C ALA A 53 -2.36 11.12 -6.44
N ASP A 54 -3.48 10.64 -6.98
CA ASP A 54 -4.76 11.36 -7.06
C ASP A 54 -5.30 11.66 -5.67
N ALA A 55 -5.17 10.72 -4.72
CA ALA A 55 -5.56 10.94 -3.32
C ALA A 55 -4.69 11.99 -2.59
N LEU A 56 -3.55 12.37 -3.16
CA LEU A 56 -2.68 13.44 -2.68
C LEU A 56 -2.83 14.74 -3.50
N ASP A 57 -3.90 14.87 -4.29
CA ASP A 57 -4.15 15.96 -5.25
C ASP A 57 -3.03 16.08 -6.31
N GLY A 58 -2.40 14.95 -6.62
CA GLY A 58 -1.33 14.83 -7.59
C GLY A 58 0.08 14.89 -6.98
N LEU A 59 1.07 14.56 -7.80
CA LEU A 59 2.49 14.68 -7.46
C LEU A 59 3.24 15.30 -8.64
N PRO A 60 4.30 16.09 -8.40
CA PRO A 60 5.19 16.55 -9.47
C PRO A 60 5.70 15.35 -10.28
N PRO A 61 5.82 15.44 -11.61
CA PRO A 61 6.17 14.30 -12.46
C PRO A 61 7.41 13.52 -12.01
N ILE A 62 8.45 14.23 -11.55
CA ILE A 62 9.70 13.64 -11.07
C ILE A 62 9.55 12.80 -9.79
N LYS A 63 8.48 13.02 -9.01
CA LYS A 63 8.18 12.32 -7.75
C LYS A 63 7.12 11.23 -7.89
N MET A 64 6.56 11.00 -9.08
CA MET A 64 5.60 9.91 -9.32
C MET A 64 6.16 8.52 -8.99
N HIS A 65 7.49 8.32 -9.04
CA HIS A 65 8.09 7.05 -8.62
C HIS A 65 7.81 6.70 -7.15
N CYS A 66 7.55 7.69 -6.29
CA CYS A 66 7.21 7.47 -4.88
C CYS A 66 5.82 6.84 -4.70
N SER A 67 4.88 7.10 -5.61
CA SER A 67 3.55 6.45 -5.57
C SER A 67 3.62 5.01 -6.08
N ASN A 68 4.51 4.70 -7.03
CA ASN A 68 4.80 3.32 -7.44
C ASN A 68 5.26 2.49 -6.24
N LEU A 69 6.28 3.00 -5.52
CA LEU A 69 6.88 2.28 -4.40
C LEU A 69 5.82 1.90 -3.35
N ALA A 70 4.91 2.83 -3.04
CA ALA A 70 3.82 2.64 -2.08
C ALA A 70 2.86 1.51 -2.50
N ALA A 71 2.37 1.55 -3.74
CA ALA A 71 1.47 0.53 -4.28
C ALA A 71 2.16 -0.84 -4.37
N ASP A 72 3.42 -0.88 -4.83
CA ASP A 72 4.21 -2.11 -4.90
C ASP A 72 4.43 -2.73 -3.51
N GLY A 73 4.69 -1.89 -2.50
CA GLY A 73 4.84 -2.32 -1.11
C GLY A 73 3.57 -2.98 -0.55
N LEU A 74 2.39 -2.41 -0.84
CA LEU A 74 1.12 -3.01 -0.46
C LEU A 74 0.90 -4.36 -1.15
N HIS A 75 1.11 -4.41 -2.47
CA HIS A 75 0.96 -5.65 -3.24
C HIS A 75 1.92 -6.74 -2.78
N ALA A 76 3.17 -6.39 -2.46
CA ALA A 76 4.15 -7.32 -1.92
C ALA A 76 3.69 -7.89 -0.56
N ALA A 77 3.17 -7.06 0.34
CA ALA A 77 2.64 -7.52 1.63
C ALA A 77 1.44 -8.47 1.47
N ILE A 78 0.52 -8.16 0.54
CA ILE A 78 -0.62 -9.03 0.24
C ILE A 78 -0.16 -10.37 -0.35
N LYS A 79 0.78 -10.35 -1.30
CA LYS A 79 1.35 -11.57 -1.90
C LYS A 79 2.05 -12.44 -0.85
N ASP A 80 2.81 -11.83 0.07
CA ASP A 80 3.45 -12.53 1.18
C ASP A 80 2.40 -13.23 2.06
N TYR A 81 1.33 -12.53 2.45
CA TYR A 81 0.21 -13.11 3.21
C TYR A 81 -0.43 -14.30 2.49
N LEU A 82 -0.77 -14.16 1.21
CA LEU A 82 -1.39 -15.23 0.41
C LEU A 82 -0.47 -16.45 0.29
N SER A 83 0.83 -16.22 0.08
CA SER A 83 1.83 -17.31 -0.02
C SER A 83 1.97 -18.10 1.28
N LYS A 84 1.83 -17.43 2.45
CA LYS A 84 1.87 -18.08 3.77
C LYS A 84 0.58 -18.82 4.08
N LYS A 85 -0.57 -18.32 3.63
CA LYS A 85 -1.87 -18.98 3.79
C LYS A 85 -1.96 -20.29 2.98
N GLY A 86 -1.36 -20.34 1.78
CA GLY A 86 -1.32 -21.55 0.94
C GLY A 86 -0.27 -22.59 1.33
N LYS A 87 0.57 -22.32 2.34
CA LYS A 87 1.57 -23.25 2.90
C LYS A 87 1.09 -23.95 4.18
N GLN A 88 -0.18 -23.76 4.55
CA GLN A 88 -0.83 -24.46 5.67
C GLN A 88 -1.61 -25.66 5.15
#